data_AF-A0A069DNZ0-F1
#
_entry.id   AF-A0A069DNZ0-F1
#
_cell.length_a   1.000
_cell.length_b   1.000
_cell.length_c   1.000
_cell.angle_alpha   90.00
_cell.angle_beta   90.00
_cell.angle_gamma   90.00
#
_symmetry.space_group_name_H-M   'P 1'
#
loop_
_entity.id
_entity.type
_entity.pdbx_description
1 polymer ?
#
loop_
_entity_poly.entity_id
_entity_poly.type
_entity_poly.pdbx_seq_one_letter_code
_entity_poly.pdbx_strand_id
1 'polypeptide(L)'
;MDCDGVPLIDDSADGVERPPKDRLLSLLDQVEAHVERLRRETLLLEERRDSLFTTLDTIRNSELFNELQETDKEDIQKYLERVTTRCMTVEILVRTDRDEQQEEALFQVNRFIDGLVVSFKTDPTTTRSKCRSFIAACSSQPEVPCDKAFESALLGCALDDQKKIKKRLHGLYTYIDQCAVIAQEIEE
;
A
#
# COMPACT_ATOMS: atom_id res chain seq x y z
N MET A 1 6.40 6.27 28.64
CA MET A 1 7.34 7.18 27.95
C MET A 1 8.47 6.30 27.51
N ASP A 2 8.27 5.61 26.39
CA ASP A 2 9.33 4.80 25.79
C ASP A 2 10.21 5.76 25.01
N CYS A 3 11.38 6.00 25.57
CA CYS A 3 12.43 6.77 24.92
C CYS A 3 12.94 5.91 23.77
N ASP A 4 12.44 6.14 22.55
CA ASP A 4 13.07 5.67 21.32
C ASP A 4 14.46 6.32 21.22
N GLY A 5 15.40 5.71 21.91
CA GLY A 5 16.80 6.06 21.84
C GLY A 5 17.25 5.82 20.41
N VAL A 6 17.77 6.87 19.77
CA VAL A 6 18.55 6.72 18.55
C VAL A 6 19.56 5.60 18.81
N PRO A 7 19.52 4.50 18.06
CA PRO A 7 20.39 3.39 18.31
C PRO A 7 21.84 3.87 18.18
N LEU A 8 22.57 3.82 19.28
CA LEU A 8 23.98 4.13 19.30
C LEU A 8 24.70 2.99 18.56
N ILE A 9 25.35 3.32 17.45
CA ILE A 9 26.16 2.36 16.70
C ILE A 9 27.30 1.95 17.63
N ASP A 10 27.27 0.71 18.13
CA ASP A 10 28.25 0.22 19.09
C ASP A 10 29.47 -0.32 18.35
N ASP A 11 30.60 0.33 18.61
CA ASP A 11 31.89 0.05 18.01
C ASP A 11 32.77 -0.86 18.90
N SER A 12 32.20 -1.36 20.00
CA SER A 12 32.92 -1.99 21.12
C SER A 12 32.71 -3.50 21.25
N ALA A 13 31.96 -4.13 20.34
CA ALA A 13 31.41 -5.47 20.57
C ALA A 13 32.38 -6.65 20.32
N ASP A 14 33.59 -6.45 19.81
CA ASP A 14 34.51 -7.57 19.58
C ASP A 14 35.96 -7.18 19.89
N GLY A 15 36.53 -7.78 20.94
CA GLY A 15 37.95 -7.66 21.32
C GLY A 15 38.93 -8.30 20.32
N VAL A 16 38.58 -8.30 19.04
CA VAL A 16 39.36 -8.83 17.92
C VAL A 16 39.78 -7.63 17.07
N GLU A 17 41.08 -7.43 16.87
CA GLU A 17 41.58 -6.44 15.91
C GLU A 17 41.16 -6.85 14.49
N ARG A 18 40.01 -6.35 14.04
CA ARG A 18 39.59 -6.46 12.65
C ARG A 18 40.32 -5.40 11.82
N PRO A 19 40.66 -5.70 10.55
CA PRO A 19 41.16 -4.70 9.62
C PRO A 19 40.23 -3.47 9.61
N PRO A 20 40.75 -2.23 9.49
CA PRO A 20 39.93 -1.01 9.52
C PRO A 20 38.76 -1.04 8.53
N LYS A 21 38.95 -1.68 7.37
CA LYS A 21 37.91 -1.87 6.36
C LYS A 21 36.71 -2.68 6.89
N ASP A 22 36.97 -3.79 7.56
CA ASP A 22 35.91 -4.70 8.03
C ASP A 22 35.12 -4.08 9.19
N ARG A 23 35.80 -3.27 10.02
CA ARG A 23 35.14 -2.45 11.04
C ARG A 23 34.21 -1.42 10.40
N LEU A 24 34.68 -0.69 9.39
CA LEU A 24 33.85 0.28 8.66
C LEU A 24 32.65 -0.38 7.97
N LEU A 25 32.84 -1.53 7.31
CA LEU A 25 31.73 -2.27 6.70
C LEU A 25 30.68 -2.67 7.74
N SER A 26 31.10 -3.19 8.89
CA SER A 26 30.17 -3.56 9.95
C SER A 26 29.38 -2.36 10.52
N LEU A 27 30.00 -1.18 10.61
CA LEU A 27 29.30 0.04 11.01
C LEU A 27 28.29 0.49 9.94
N LEU A 28 28.64 0.38 8.66
CA LEU A 28 27.74 0.71 7.55
C LEU A 28 26.54 -0.25 7.49
N ASP A 29 26.76 -1.56 7.68
CA ASP A 29 25.68 -2.56 7.75
C ASP A 29 24.69 -2.24 8.89
N GLN A 30 25.21 -1.79 10.04
CA GLN A 30 24.36 -1.35 11.16
C GLN A 30 23.54 -0.11 10.79
N VAL A 31 24.15 0.89 10.14
CA VAL A 31 23.44 2.08 9.66
C VAL A 31 22.35 1.70 8.66
N GLU A 32 22.63 0.81 7.70
CA GLU A 32 21.66 0.32 6.73
C GLU A 32 20.49 -0.39 7.42
N ALA A 33 20.77 -1.25 8.40
CA ALA A 33 19.73 -1.90 9.19
C ALA A 33 18.85 -0.89 9.97
N HIS A 34 19.42 0.22 10.43
CA HIS A 34 18.69 1.31 11.05
C HIS A 34 17.80 2.07 10.06
N VAL A 35 18.30 2.36 8.86
CA VAL A 35 17.51 2.97 7.78
C VAL A 35 16.33 2.07 7.42
N GLU A 36 16.53 0.76 7.25
CA GLU A 36 15.46 -0.18 6.93
C GLU A 36 14.42 -0.34 8.05
N ARG A 37 14.83 -0.17 9.32
CA ARG A 37 13.88 -0.10 10.42
C ARG A 37 13.05 1.18 10.37
N LEU A 38 13.70 2.33 10.21
CA LEU A 38 13.03 3.63 10.10
C LEU A 38 12.02 3.64 8.95
N ARG A 39 12.39 3.08 7.79
CA ARG A 39 11.49 2.93 6.64
C ARG A 39 10.24 2.12 7.01
N ARG A 40 10.40 0.95 7.65
CA ARG A 40 9.28 0.10 8.08
C ARG A 40 8.38 0.78 9.11
N GLU A 41 8.95 1.44 10.10
CA GLU A 41 8.19 2.19 11.12
C GLU A 41 7.43 3.37 10.50
N THR A 42 8.04 4.07 9.56
CA THR A 42 7.42 5.18 8.83
C THR A 42 6.25 4.70 7.97
N LEU A 43 6.38 3.55 7.28
CA LEU A 43 5.28 2.92 6.54
C LEU A 43 4.12 2.53 7.48
N LEU A 44 4.42 2.04 8.69
CA LEU A 44 3.39 1.75 9.68
C LEU A 44 2.66 3.01 10.15
N LEU A 45 3.37 4.13 10.32
CA LEU A 45 2.75 5.42 10.63
C LEU A 45 1.86 5.91 9.48
N GLU A 46 2.28 5.69 8.23
CA GLU A 46 1.47 5.96 7.04
C GLU A 46 0.15 5.15 7.06
N GLU A 47 0.22 3.85 7.32
CA GLU A 47 -0.98 2.99 7.40
C GLU A 47 -1.91 3.39 8.56
N ARG A 48 -1.35 3.78 9.71
CA ARG A 48 -2.14 4.29 10.85
C ARG A 48 -2.87 5.58 10.48
N ARG A 49 -2.21 6.49 9.76
CA ARG A 49 -2.84 7.71 9.25
C ARG A 49 -3.97 7.37 8.27
N ASP A 50 -3.75 6.46 7.34
CA ASP A 50 -4.77 6.04 6.36
C ASP A 50 -5.98 5.36 7.02
N SER A 51 -5.76 4.62 8.12
CA SER A 51 -6.84 4.04 8.94
C SER A 51 -7.71 5.10 9.62
N LEU A 52 -7.14 6.24 10.01
CA LEU A 52 -7.93 7.37 10.52
C LEU A 52 -8.88 7.92 9.44
N PHE A 53 -8.38 8.10 8.21
CA PHE A 53 -9.23 8.53 7.10
C PHE A 53 -10.33 7.51 6.78
N THR A 54 -10.00 6.22 6.80
CA THR A 54 -10.98 5.14 6.62
C THR A 54 -12.08 5.21 7.69
N THR A 55 -11.70 5.43 8.95
CA THR A 55 -12.64 5.56 10.07
C THR A 55 -13.55 6.79 9.90
N LEU A 56 -12.99 7.94 9.50
CA LEU A 56 -13.76 9.15 9.23
C LEU A 56 -14.77 8.95 8.10
N ASP A 57 -14.39 8.22 7.06
CA ASP A 57 -15.29 7.87 5.96
C ASP A 57 -16.39 6.91 6.40
N THR A 58 -16.07 5.89 7.22
CA THR A 58 -17.08 5.01 7.81
C THR A 58 -18.10 5.79 8.65
N ILE A 59 -17.66 6.76 9.46
CA ILE A 59 -18.58 7.60 10.24
C ILE A 59 -19.47 8.42 9.30
N ARG A 60 -18.89 9.06 8.29
CA ARG A 60 -19.61 9.89 7.30
C ARG A 60 -20.69 9.10 6.56
N ASN A 61 -20.42 7.85 6.23
CA ASN A 61 -21.32 6.98 5.46
C ASN A 61 -22.18 6.06 6.35
N SER A 62 -22.18 6.25 7.67
CA SER A 62 -22.93 5.41 8.59
C SER A 62 -24.43 5.76 8.63
N GLU A 63 -25.27 4.76 8.88
CA GLU A 63 -26.71 4.98 9.11
C GLU A 63 -26.96 5.94 10.27
N LEU A 64 -26.13 5.87 11.32
CA LEU A 64 -26.18 6.79 12.45
C LEU A 64 -26.06 8.25 12.02
N PHE A 65 -25.23 8.55 11.02
CA PHE A 65 -25.10 9.91 10.48
C PHE A 65 -26.29 10.29 9.61
N ASN A 66 -26.88 9.34 8.89
CA ASN A 66 -28.07 9.55 8.05
C ASN A 66 -29.35 9.77 8.87
N GLU A 67 -29.43 9.20 10.06
CA GLU A 67 -30.58 9.33 10.98
C GLU A 67 -30.62 10.66 11.75
N LEU A 68 -29.54 11.46 11.71
CA LEU A 68 -29.47 12.74 12.39
C LEU A 68 -30.44 13.76 11.78
N GLN A 69 -30.95 14.66 12.63
CA GLN A 69 -31.66 15.85 12.15
C GLN A 69 -30.69 16.80 11.45
N GLU A 70 -31.21 17.63 10.53
CA GLU A 70 -30.40 18.46 9.65
C GLU A 70 -29.42 19.38 10.40
N THR A 71 -29.83 19.93 11.55
CA THR A 71 -28.98 20.78 12.39
C THR A 71 -27.80 19.99 12.98
N ASP A 72 -28.08 18.81 13.54
CA ASP A 72 -27.04 17.95 14.14
C ASP A 72 -26.10 17.42 13.04
N LYS A 73 -26.65 17.12 11.87
CA LYS A 73 -25.88 16.68 10.70
C LYS A 73 -24.87 17.75 10.26
N GLU A 74 -25.29 19.02 10.18
CA GLU A 74 -24.40 20.13 9.84
C GLU A 74 -23.25 20.29 10.85
N ASP A 75 -23.57 20.19 12.16
CA ASP A 75 -22.59 20.32 13.23
C ASP A 75 -21.57 19.16 13.22
N ILE A 76 -22.05 17.92 13.06
CA ILE A 76 -21.17 16.75 12.94
C ILE A 76 -20.34 16.79 11.66
N GLN A 77 -20.92 17.24 10.53
CA GLN A 77 -20.19 17.39 9.27
C GLN A 77 -19.01 18.38 9.41
N LYS A 78 -19.24 19.56 10.01
CA LYS A 78 -18.15 20.52 10.31
C LYS A 78 -17.08 19.91 11.20
N TYR A 79 -17.47 19.07 12.15
CA TYR A 79 -16.50 18.39 13.01
C TYR A 79 -15.68 17.33 12.25
N LEU A 80 -16.32 16.52 11.41
CA LEU A 80 -15.63 15.56 10.51
C LEU A 80 -14.63 16.26 9.60
N GLU A 81 -15.00 17.39 9.00
CA GLU A 81 -14.11 18.20 8.15
C GLU A 81 -12.91 18.75 8.93
N ARG A 82 -13.14 19.23 10.16
CA ARG A 82 -12.07 19.69 11.04
C ARG A 82 -11.09 18.57 11.41
N VAL A 83 -11.59 17.37 11.74
CA VAL A 83 -10.71 16.22 12.04
C VAL A 83 -9.98 15.76 10.79
N THR A 84 -10.65 15.71 9.64
CA THR A 84 -10.04 15.40 8.34
C THR A 84 -8.86 16.34 8.05
N THR A 85 -9.06 17.65 8.22
CA THR A 85 -8.02 18.66 8.02
C THR A 85 -6.83 18.45 8.96
N ARG A 86 -7.06 18.04 10.22
CA ARG A 86 -5.99 17.72 11.17
C ARG A 86 -5.23 16.46 10.79
N CYS A 87 -5.91 15.44 10.27
CA CYS A 87 -5.21 14.25 9.74
C CYS A 87 -4.30 14.63 8.56
N MET A 88 -4.71 15.59 7.72
CA MET A 88 -3.91 16.07 6.59
C MET A 88 -2.65 16.83 6.99
N THR A 89 -2.54 17.36 8.22
CA THR A 89 -1.29 18.02 8.66
C THR A 89 -0.16 17.03 8.94
N VAL A 90 -0.43 15.72 8.90
CA VAL A 90 0.57 14.66 9.09
C VAL A 90 1.00 14.12 7.72
N GLU A 91 2.07 14.70 7.19
CA GLU A 91 2.68 14.27 5.93
C GLU A 91 3.77 13.24 6.19
N ILE A 92 3.65 12.08 5.53
CA ILE A 92 4.57 10.95 5.65
C ILE A 92 4.98 10.55 4.24
N LEU A 93 6.28 10.42 3.99
CA LEU A 93 6.81 10.06 2.68
C LEU A 93 7.97 9.06 2.83
N VAL A 94 7.78 7.86 2.27
CA VAL A 94 8.85 6.87 2.07
C VAL A 94 9.03 6.66 0.57
N ARG A 95 10.20 7.06 0.05
CA ARG A 95 10.52 6.91 -1.38
C ARG A 95 11.05 5.50 -1.64
N THR A 96 10.63 4.94 -2.77
CA THR A 96 11.22 3.73 -3.35
C THR A 96 12.25 4.20 -4.35
N ASP A 97 13.51 3.88 -4.09
CA ASP A 97 14.60 4.15 -5.04
C ASP A 97 14.53 3.12 -6.17
N ARG A 98 14.71 3.58 -7.40
CA ARG A 98 14.54 2.75 -8.60
C ARG A 98 15.64 3.01 -9.60
N ASP A 99 16.12 1.95 -10.23
CA ASP A 99 16.87 2.07 -11.46
C ASP A 99 15.95 2.18 -12.69
N GLU A 100 16.54 2.46 -13.86
CA GLU A 100 15.81 2.62 -15.13
C GLU A 100 15.00 1.38 -15.51
N GLN A 101 15.52 0.18 -15.22
CA GLN A 101 14.84 -1.08 -15.54
C GLN A 101 13.61 -1.27 -14.64
N GLN A 102 13.74 -0.94 -13.36
CA GLN A 102 12.63 -0.98 -12.39
C GLN A 102 11.56 0.05 -12.72
N GLU A 103 11.92 1.24 -13.22
CA GLU A 103 10.96 2.24 -13.69
C GLU A 103 10.19 1.74 -14.92
N GLU A 104 10.88 1.15 -15.90
CA GLU A 104 10.23 0.58 -17.09
C GLU A 104 9.28 -0.58 -16.72
N ALA A 105 9.73 -1.48 -15.84
CA ALA A 105 8.91 -2.57 -15.34
C ALA A 105 7.64 -2.06 -14.63
N LEU A 106 7.78 -1.06 -13.76
CA LEU A 106 6.65 -0.43 -13.07
C LEU A 106 5.68 0.25 -14.05
N PHE A 107 6.21 0.90 -15.09
CA PHE A 107 5.38 1.48 -16.14
C PHE A 107 4.57 0.40 -16.87
N GLN A 108 5.18 -0.73 -17.22
CA GLN A 108 4.48 -1.86 -17.84
C GLN A 108 3.38 -2.43 -16.93
N VAL A 109 3.66 -2.64 -15.65
CA VAL A 109 2.65 -3.08 -14.66
C VAL A 109 1.47 -2.10 -14.61
N ASN A 110 1.75 -0.79 -14.54
CA ASN A 110 0.69 0.21 -14.51
C ASN A 110 -0.19 0.16 -15.76
N ARG A 111 0.39 -0.03 -16.95
CA ARG A 111 -0.39 -0.21 -18.19
C ARG A 111 -1.29 -1.44 -18.16
N PHE A 112 -0.83 -2.55 -17.56
CA PHE A 112 -1.69 -3.74 -17.38
C PHE A 112 -2.89 -3.43 -16.47
N ILE A 113 -2.66 -2.73 -15.35
CA ILE A 113 -3.74 -2.36 -14.41
C ILE A 113 -4.71 -1.37 -15.06
N ASP A 114 -4.23 -0.37 -15.78
CA ASP A 114 -5.09 0.60 -16.47
C ASP A 114 -5.94 -0.10 -17.54
N GLY A 115 -5.37 -1.12 -18.20
CA GLY A 115 -6.10 -2.00 -19.11
C GLY A 115 -7.27 -2.74 -18.44
N LEU A 116 -7.16 -3.14 -17.17
CA LEU A 116 -8.29 -3.69 -16.40
C LEU A 116 -9.39 -2.65 -16.22
N VAL A 117 -9.02 -1.43 -15.81
CA VAL A 117 -9.98 -0.34 -15.55
C VAL A 117 -10.77 0.00 -16.82
N VAL A 118 -10.11 0.04 -17.98
CA VAL A 118 -10.78 0.29 -19.26
C VAL A 118 -11.69 -0.88 -19.65
N SER A 119 -11.19 -2.12 -19.54
CA SER A 119 -11.93 -3.32 -19.96
C SER A 119 -13.15 -3.61 -19.09
N PHE A 120 -13.14 -3.16 -17.84
CA PHE A 120 -14.23 -3.38 -16.90
C PHE A 120 -15.58 -2.86 -17.41
N LYS A 121 -15.59 -1.73 -18.13
CA LYS A 121 -16.83 -1.13 -18.67
C LYS A 121 -17.47 -1.96 -19.78
N THR A 122 -16.68 -2.77 -20.48
CA THR A 122 -17.14 -3.54 -21.65
C THR A 122 -17.32 -5.01 -21.34
N ASP A 123 -16.49 -5.57 -20.47
CA ASP A 123 -16.52 -6.99 -20.11
C ASP A 123 -16.13 -7.18 -18.62
N PRO A 124 -17.09 -7.00 -17.69
CA PRO A 124 -16.84 -7.11 -16.25
C PRO A 124 -16.37 -8.51 -15.82
N THR A 125 -16.93 -9.57 -16.41
CA THR A 125 -16.68 -10.95 -15.97
C THR A 125 -15.27 -11.41 -16.37
N THR A 126 -14.86 -11.16 -17.61
CA THR A 126 -13.50 -11.46 -18.06
C THR A 126 -12.48 -10.59 -17.33
N THR A 127 -12.80 -9.30 -17.11
CA THR A 127 -11.92 -8.38 -16.37
C THR A 127 -11.71 -8.84 -14.93
N ARG A 128 -12.76 -9.34 -14.26
CA ARG A 128 -12.66 -9.93 -12.90
C ARG A 128 -11.70 -11.12 -12.88
N SER A 129 -11.86 -12.07 -13.80
CA SER A 129 -10.98 -13.23 -13.93
C SER A 129 -9.53 -12.83 -14.22
N LYS A 130 -9.32 -11.83 -15.08
CA LYS A 130 -7.99 -11.30 -15.40
C LYS A 130 -7.35 -10.61 -14.21
N CYS A 131 -8.09 -9.80 -13.46
CA CYS A 131 -7.62 -9.19 -12.21
C CYS A 131 -7.21 -10.26 -11.19
N ARG A 132 -7.97 -11.37 -11.09
CA ARG A 132 -7.61 -12.50 -10.23
C ARG A 132 -6.30 -13.17 -10.66
N SER A 133 -6.05 -13.30 -11.96
CA SER A 133 -4.78 -13.83 -12.49
C SER A 133 -3.57 -12.92 -12.18
N PHE A 134 -3.76 -11.59 -12.13
CA PHE A 134 -2.72 -10.66 -11.70
C PHE A 134 -2.46 -10.75 -10.20
N ILE A 135 -3.50 -10.89 -9.38
CA ILE A 135 -3.36 -11.13 -7.93
C ILE A 135 -2.58 -12.42 -7.68
N ALA A 136 -2.86 -13.48 -8.45
CA ALA A 136 -2.14 -14.74 -8.36
C ALA A 136 -0.64 -14.58 -8.68
N ALA A 137 -0.28 -13.74 -9.65
CA ALA A 137 1.12 -13.40 -9.94
C ALA A 137 1.84 -12.69 -8.79
N CYS A 138 1.11 -12.07 -7.84
CA CYS A 138 1.67 -11.48 -6.62
C CYS A 138 1.81 -12.48 -5.45
N SER A 139 1.52 -13.77 -5.68
CA SER A 139 1.58 -14.83 -4.67
C SER A 139 2.71 -15.80 -4.98
N SER A 140 3.43 -16.24 -3.95
CA SER A 140 4.40 -17.34 -4.06
C SER A 140 3.72 -18.70 -4.26
N GLN A 141 2.44 -18.82 -3.89
CA GLN A 141 1.61 -20.01 -4.07
C GLN A 141 0.29 -19.58 -4.72
N PRO A 142 0.23 -19.52 -6.06
CA PRO A 142 -0.97 -19.10 -6.76
C PRO A 142 -2.02 -20.23 -6.77
N GLU A 143 -3.24 -19.93 -6.34
CA GLU A 143 -4.39 -20.87 -6.39
C GLU A 143 -4.99 -21.01 -7.80
N VAL A 144 -4.71 -20.04 -8.67
CA VAL A 144 -5.17 -19.98 -10.06
C VAL A 144 -4.00 -19.67 -10.99
N PRO A 145 -4.07 -20.01 -12.29
CA PRO A 145 -3.03 -19.65 -13.24
C PRO A 145 -2.74 -18.14 -13.23
N CYS A 146 -1.47 -17.79 -13.12
CA CYS A 146 -1.00 -16.41 -13.19
C CYS A 146 -0.82 -15.95 -14.65
N ASP A 147 -1.04 -14.66 -14.90
CA ASP A 147 -0.67 -14.04 -16.17
C ASP A 147 0.86 -13.89 -16.21
N LYS A 148 1.51 -14.60 -17.15
CA LYS A 148 2.97 -14.66 -17.25
C LYS A 148 3.61 -13.36 -17.72
N ALA A 149 2.90 -12.57 -18.53
CA ALA A 149 3.42 -11.28 -18.97
C ALA A 149 3.40 -10.28 -17.81
N PHE A 150 2.31 -10.27 -17.04
CA PHE A 150 2.20 -9.46 -15.84
C PHE A 150 3.21 -9.90 -14.77
N GLU A 151 3.34 -11.21 -14.51
CA GLU A 151 4.30 -11.76 -13.55
C GLU A 151 5.74 -11.35 -13.88
N SER A 152 6.12 -11.45 -15.16
CA SER A 152 7.46 -11.04 -15.60
C SER A 152 7.72 -9.55 -15.37
N ALA A 153 6.75 -8.69 -15.68
CA ALA A 153 6.89 -7.24 -15.42
C ALA A 153 6.92 -6.94 -13.92
N LEU A 154 6.08 -7.62 -13.12
CA LEU A 154 6.02 -7.45 -11.67
C LEU A 154 7.35 -7.81 -10.99
N LEU A 155 7.99 -8.90 -11.40
CA LEU A 155 9.28 -9.33 -10.85
C LEU A 155 10.42 -8.36 -11.16
N GLY A 156 10.29 -7.56 -12.23
CA GLY A 156 11.22 -6.49 -12.56
C GLY A 156 11.07 -5.24 -11.68
N CYS A 157 9.98 -5.09 -10.93
CA CYS A 157 9.75 -3.95 -10.05
C CYS A 157 10.53 -4.07 -8.73
N ALA A 158 10.78 -2.93 -8.08
CA ALA A 158 11.26 -2.91 -6.70
C ALA A 158 10.28 -3.61 -5.74
N LEU A 159 10.80 -4.24 -4.68
CA LEU A 159 9.98 -5.02 -3.75
C LEU A 159 8.85 -4.21 -3.08
N ASP A 160 9.10 -2.93 -2.80
CA ASP A 160 8.09 -2.03 -2.24
C ASP A 160 6.94 -1.77 -3.23
N ASP A 161 7.24 -1.68 -4.53
CA ASP A 161 6.22 -1.53 -5.55
C ASP A 161 5.40 -2.81 -5.69
N GLN A 162 6.03 -3.99 -5.66
CA GLN A 162 5.31 -5.26 -5.73
C GLN A 162 4.26 -5.38 -4.61
N LYS A 163 4.59 -4.95 -3.39
CA LYS A 163 3.65 -4.89 -2.26
C LYS A 163 2.52 -3.89 -2.51
N LYS A 164 2.83 -2.68 -2.97
CA LYS A 164 1.84 -1.64 -3.29
C LYS A 164 0.90 -2.05 -4.43
N ILE A 165 1.44 -2.66 -5.48
CA ILE A 165 0.69 -3.21 -6.62
C ILE A 165 -0.26 -4.30 -6.14
N LYS A 166 0.20 -5.24 -5.30
CA LYS A 166 -0.66 -6.27 -4.72
C LYS A 166 -1.84 -5.66 -3.95
N LYS A 167 -1.59 -4.66 -3.10
CA LYS A 167 -2.65 -3.94 -2.34
C LYS A 167 -3.63 -3.24 -3.29
N ARG A 168 -3.14 -2.56 -4.33
CA ARG A 168 -3.95 -1.88 -5.36
C ARG A 168 -4.85 -2.88 -6.11
N LEU A 169 -4.29 -4.03 -6.53
CA LEU A 169 -5.05 -5.07 -7.22
C LEU A 169 -6.15 -5.68 -6.36
N HIS A 170 -5.91 -5.91 -5.07
CA HIS A 170 -6.96 -6.39 -4.15
C HIS A 170 -8.09 -5.37 -4.02
N GLY A 171 -7.76 -4.09 -3.83
CA GLY A 171 -8.78 -3.03 -3.77
C GLY A 171 -9.60 -2.95 -5.06
N LEU A 172 -8.94 -3.01 -6.22
CA LEU A 172 -9.61 -3.01 -7.52
C LEU A 172 -10.49 -4.25 -7.70
N TYR A 173 -10.02 -5.43 -7.31
CA TYR A 173 -10.80 -6.67 -7.39
C TYR A 173 -12.06 -6.59 -6.52
N THR A 174 -11.95 -6.14 -5.26
CA THR A 174 -13.10 -5.95 -4.37
C THR A 174 -14.14 -5.03 -5.00
N TYR A 175 -13.71 -3.92 -5.61
CA TYR A 175 -14.62 -3.00 -6.30
C TYR A 175 -15.32 -3.67 -7.50
N ILE A 176 -14.56 -4.34 -8.36
CA ILE A 176 -15.08 -5.07 -9.53
C ILE A 176 -16.10 -6.14 -9.08
N ASP A 177 -15.78 -6.85 -7.98
CA ASP A 177 -16.61 -7.91 -7.43
C ASP A 177 -17.94 -7.38 -6.90
N GLN A 178 -17.90 -6.31 -6.10
CA GLN A 178 -19.10 -5.64 -5.59
C GLN A 178 -20.00 -5.13 -6.72
N CYS A 179 -19.42 -4.48 -7.73
CA CYS A 179 -20.20 -4.01 -8.88
C CYS A 179 -20.81 -5.15 -9.71
N ALA A 180 -20.11 -6.29 -9.84
CA ALA A 180 -20.65 -7.45 -10.54
C ALA A 180 -21.83 -8.08 -9.78
N VAL A 181 -21.79 -8.11 -8.44
CA VAL A 181 -22.91 -8.57 -7.61
C VAL A 181 -24.12 -7.65 -7.76
N ILE A 182 -23.91 -6.32 -7.68
CA ILE A 182 -24.98 -5.33 -7.84
C ILE A 182 -25.64 -5.44 -9.23
N ALA A 183 -24.85 -5.66 -10.29
CA ALA A 183 -25.41 -5.82 -11.63
C ALA A 183 -26.31 -7.06 -11.76
N GLN A 184 -25.99 -8.15 -11.04
CA GLN A 184 -26.81 -9.37 -11.04
C GLN A 184 -28.12 -9.19 -10.26
N GLU A 185 -28.10 -8.45 -9.15
CA GLU A 185 -29.31 -8.16 -8.36
C GLU A 185 -30.31 -7.22 -9.06
N ILE A 186 -29.86 -6.45 -10.07
CA ILE A 186 -30.74 -5.57 -10.88
C ILE A 186 -31.41 -6.36 -12.02
N GLU A 187 -30.85 -7.50 -12.42
CA GLU A 187 -31.37 -8.35 -13.50
C GLU A 187 -32.32 -9.47 -13.01
N GLU A 188 -32.44 -9.66 -11.68
CA GLU A 188 -33.42 -10.56 -11.01
C GLU A 188 -34.67 -9.82 -10.51
#